data_AF-A0A2J7RP75-F1
#
_entry.id   AF-A0A2J7RP75-F1
#
_cell.length_a   1.000
_cell.length_b   1.000
_cell.length_c   1.000
_cell.angle_alpha   90.00
_cell.angle_beta   90.00
_cell.angle_gamma   90.00
#
_symmetry.space_group_name_H-M   'P 1'
#
loop_
_entity.id
_entity.type
_entity.pdbx_description
1 polymer ?
#
loop_
_entity_poly.entity_id
_entity_poly.type
_entity_poly.pdbx_seq_one_letter_code
_entity_poly.pdbx_strand_id
1 'polypeptide(L)'
;MAAADDGNDLPGLLQSLLVSVERAIERVPLDALAFPCPRCRDEDVLPEDTGVVCACQCVCQQQNQVEKKDTSIQTSPMFEFVGSIPHIDSDEETDATSEPDGRIRNYDMTSRDAATKQEVELTSPKSIAELPEKLLMSGIQLPGTCDLKGRPLVIFDATNVAKASLDSHQIASVLLYYASLPRSEKLKDGFAVLVLSAEPEETALDLLDKALSLVEVHMKIGRVLLWQPTSVTDRLQQRYSVLGTSGLKCHVVTDERDLHQYISEDQAPVNCGGRLSHDQLEWVEFYKEVEPFLAQCHMCGRRLVAIMSELRSMEGQSQVTRRQLHHQHRALTRALNDPDLQRLRREGKDTLTRLEERAQWLPTSEDVRLSSERAQRLFIEVDRAAHRLEQLAEGRRERLRDLARVRALEDETAQYPCHWY
;
A
#
# COMPACT_ATOMS: atom_id res chain seq x y z
N MET A 1 17.59 -9.93 -2.19
CA MET A 1 17.62 -8.55 -1.65
C MET A 1 16.56 -8.42 -0.58
N ALA A 2 16.98 -8.44 0.68
CA ALA A 2 16.11 -8.20 1.82
C ALA A 2 15.82 -6.69 1.89
N ALA A 3 14.56 -6.30 1.65
CA ALA A 3 14.10 -5.00 2.11
C ALA A 3 14.01 -5.08 3.64
N ALA A 4 14.96 -4.42 4.28
CA ALA A 4 15.15 -4.36 5.71
C ALA A 4 13.87 -3.88 6.43
N ASP A 5 13.65 -4.53 7.56
CA ASP A 5 12.58 -4.41 8.56
C ASP A 5 12.58 -3.06 9.33
N ASP A 6 13.36 -2.06 8.89
CA ASP A 6 13.59 -0.82 9.65
C ASP A 6 12.44 0.22 9.54
N GLY A 7 11.30 -0.15 8.94
CA GLY A 7 10.11 0.70 8.79
C GLY A 7 8.79 0.09 9.27
N ASN A 8 8.83 -1.04 10.01
CA ASN A 8 7.69 -1.96 10.12
C ASN A 8 6.75 -1.77 11.33
N ASP A 9 7.12 -1.06 12.41
CA ASP A 9 6.20 -0.83 13.54
C ASP A 9 5.49 0.54 13.46
N LEU A 10 4.82 0.79 12.34
CA LEU A 10 3.94 1.94 12.17
C LEU A 10 2.86 2.03 13.29
N PRO A 11 2.23 0.93 13.74
CA PRO A 11 1.34 0.93 14.91
C PRO A 11 2.02 1.51 16.17
N GLY A 12 3.23 1.05 16.53
CA GLY A 12 3.95 1.58 17.69
C GLY A 12 4.38 3.04 17.53
N LEU A 13 4.73 3.46 16.31
CA LEU A 13 5.06 4.85 16.02
C LEU A 13 3.84 5.79 16.18
N LEU A 14 2.66 5.35 15.71
CA LEU A 14 1.40 6.07 15.90
C LEU A 14 1.11 6.26 17.40
N GLN A 15 1.19 5.19 18.20
CA GLN A 15 0.94 5.23 19.65
C GLN A 15 1.90 6.18 20.37
N SER A 16 3.20 6.05 20.11
CA SER A 16 4.23 6.84 20.80
C SER A 16 4.15 8.34 20.47
N LEU A 17 3.94 8.69 19.20
CA LEU A 17 3.81 10.08 18.78
C LEU A 17 2.52 10.71 19.29
N LEU A 18 1.42 9.96 19.32
CA LEU A 18 0.13 10.47 19.79
C LEU A 18 0.18 10.97 21.23
N VAL A 19 0.81 10.21 22.14
CA VAL A 19 1.02 10.64 23.54
C VAL A 19 1.86 11.91 23.64
N SER A 20 2.87 12.06 22.77
CA SER A 20 3.69 13.28 22.72
C SER A 20 2.90 14.48 22.20
N VAL A 21 2.10 14.28 21.14
CA VAL A 21 1.32 15.35 20.51
C VAL A 21 0.16 15.82 21.37
N GLU A 22 -0.47 14.93 22.14
CA GLU A 22 -1.48 15.31 23.14
C GLU A 22 -0.92 16.37 24.10
N ARG A 23 0.27 16.11 24.67
CA ARG A 23 0.96 17.06 25.55
C ARG A 23 1.33 18.35 24.82
N ALA A 24 1.78 18.24 23.57
CA ALA A 24 2.16 19.39 22.74
C ALA A 24 0.98 20.33 22.50
N ILE A 25 -0.19 19.75 22.20
CA ILE A 25 -1.38 20.52 21.87
C ILE A 25 -1.95 21.21 23.11
N GLU A 26 -1.98 20.52 24.25
CA GLU A 26 -2.55 21.01 25.50
C GLU A 26 -1.74 22.12 26.18
N ARG A 27 -0.40 22.10 26.04
CA ARG A 27 0.51 23.05 26.72
C ARG A 27 0.66 24.39 26.02
N VAL A 28 0.09 24.58 24.84
CA VAL A 28 0.17 25.87 24.15
C VAL A 28 -0.59 26.93 24.97
N PRO A 29 0.08 28.01 25.43
CA PRO A 29 -0.57 29.09 26.17
C PRO A 29 -1.39 29.94 25.20
N LEU A 30 -2.62 29.48 24.90
CA LEU A 30 -3.54 30.15 23.97
C LEU A 30 -4.00 31.52 24.48
N ASP A 31 -4.01 31.70 25.80
CA ASP A 31 -4.29 32.94 26.52
C ASP A 31 -3.26 34.05 26.21
N ALA A 32 -1.97 33.69 26.12
CA ALA A 32 -0.89 34.60 25.72
C ALA A 32 -0.93 34.99 24.22
N LEU A 33 -1.72 34.27 23.41
CA LEU A 33 -1.79 34.44 21.95
C LEU A 33 -2.96 35.28 21.44
N ALA A 34 -3.92 35.65 22.30
CA ALA A 34 -5.17 36.21 21.81
C ALA A 34 -5.13 37.73 21.58
N PHE A 35 -6.16 38.21 20.88
CA PHE A 35 -6.24 39.51 20.19
C PHE A 35 -6.94 40.62 21.02
N PRO A 36 -6.60 41.92 20.77
CA PRO A 36 -5.43 42.37 20.03
C PRO A 36 -4.15 41.97 20.76
N CYS A 37 -3.02 41.88 20.04
CA CYS A 37 -1.71 41.79 20.69
C CYS A 37 -1.61 42.93 21.72
N PRO A 38 -1.05 42.73 22.93
CA PRO A 38 -0.92 43.80 23.92
C PRO A 38 -0.27 45.07 23.35
N ARG A 39 0.77 44.92 22.51
CA ARG A 39 1.42 46.02 21.77
C ARG A 39 0.56 46.67 20.68
N CYS A 40 -0.52 46.02 20.26
CA CYS A 40 -1.51 46.54 19.30
C CYS A 40 -2.77 47.09 20.00
N ARG A 41 -2.89 46.93 21.33
CA ARG A 41 -4.00 47.45 22.13
C ARG A 41 -3.66 48.79 22.78
N ASP A 42 -2.37 49.08 22.99
CA ASP A 42 -1.92 50.39 23.44
C ASP A 42 -1.99 51.40 22.27
N GLU A 43 -3.13 52.06 22.09
CA GLU A 43 -3.28 53.19 21.15
C GLU A 43 -2.42 54.42 21.56
N ASP A 44 -1.84 54.41 22.76
CA ASP A 44 -1.10 55.54 23.34
C ASP A 44 0.43 55.46 23.17
N VAL A 45 0.97 54.42 22.53
CA VAL A 45 2.40 54.39 22.20
C VAL A 45 2.60 54.98 20.82
N LEU A 46 2.86 56.29 20.78
CA LEU A 46 3.35 56.98 19.59
C LEU A 46 4.53 56.18 18.98
N PRO A 47 4.50 55.84 17.69
CA PRO A 47 5.59 55.12 17.06
C PRO A 47 6.78 56.07 16.94
N GLU A 48 7.81 55.88 17.74
CA GLU A 48 9.15 56.27 17.31
C GLU A 48 9.49 55.39 16.10
N ASP A 49 9.78 56.05 14.99
CA ASP A 49 10.05 55.54 13.64
C ASP A 49 11.23 54.55 13.61
N THR A 50 11.01 53.39 14.18
CA THR A 50 11.87 52.21 14.08
C THR A 50 10.96 51.13 13.53
N GLY A 51 11.26 50.62 12.34
CA GLY A 51 10.48 49.61 11.60
C GLY A 51 10.38 48.25 12.30
N VAL A 52 9.95 48.22 13.56
CA VAL A 52 9.79 47.04 14.39
C VAL A 52 8.40 46.47 14.11
N VAL A 53 8.35 45.59 13.11
CA VAL A 53 7.21 44.71 12.85
C VAL A 53 6.81 44.01 14.16
N CYS A 54 5.52 44.03 14.52
CA CYS A 54 5.01 43.29 15.69
C CYS A 54 5.56 41.86 15.69
N ALA A 55 6.10 41.39 16.82
CA ALA A 55 6.57 40.01 16.99
C ALA A 55 5.49 38.96 16.65
N CYS A 56 4.23 39.36 16.67
CA CYS A 56 3.06 38.56 16.32
C CYS A 56 2.84 38.35 14.80
N GLN A 57 3.47 39.17 13.95
CA GLN A 57 3.27 39.23 12.49
C GLN A 57 1.77 39.11 12.05
N CYS A 58 0.81 39.64 12.81
CA CYS A 58 -0.61 39.59 12.41
C CYS A 58 -0.93 40.55 11.26
N VAL A 59 -2.03 40.27 10.54
CA VAL A 59 -2.56 41.13 9.44
C VAL A 59 -3.21 42.43 9.95
N CYS A 60 -3.27 42.60 11.28
CA CYS A 60 -3.80 43.77 11.99
C CYS A 60 -3.32 45.15 11.46
N GLN A 61 -2.05 45.28 11.06
CA GLN A 61 -1.47 46.55 10.56
C GLN A 61 -1.62 46.77 9.05
N GLN A 62 -2.21 45.84 8.29
CA GLN A 62 -2.43 46.02 6.84
C GLN A 62 -3.78 46.66 6.50
N GLN A 63 -4.56 47.09 7.50
CA GLN A 63 -5.79 47.86 7.28
C GLN A 63 -5.55 49.37 7.42
N ASN A 64 -4.59 49.91 6.68
CA ASN A 64 -4.63 51.34 6.35
C ASN A 64 -5.02 51.50 4.89
N GLN A 65 -6.25 52.01 4.71
CA GLN A 65 -6.88 52.50 3.48
C GLN A 65 -7.23 51.44 2.42
N VAL A 66 -8.36 50.76 2.62
CA VAL A 66 -9.25 50.44 1.49
C VAL A 66 -10.22 51.60 1.38
N GLU A 67 -10.01 52.47 0.39
CA GLU A 67 -11.03 53.44 -0.01
C GLU A 67 -12.30 52.67 -0.41
N LYS A 68 -13.37 52.85 0.37
CA LYS A 68 -14.70 52.38 0.00
C LYS A 68 -15.14 53.14 -1.23
N LYS A 69 -15.03 52.51 -2.40
CA LYS A 69 -15.73 52.98 -3.60
C LYS A 69 -17.11 52.35 -3.58
N ASP A 70 -18.11 53.17 -3.26
CA ASP A 70 -19.52 52.82 -3.39
C ASP A 70 -19.83 52.50 -4.85
N THR A 71 -20.16 51.24 -5.14
CA THR A 71 -20.97 50.90 -6.30
C THR A 71 -22.03 49.91 -5.87
N SER A 72 -23.24 50.42 -5.72
CA SER A 72 -24.50 49.70 -5.85
C SER A 72 -24.48 48.78 -7.09
N ILE A 73 -24.96 47.55 -6.95
CA ILE A 73 -25.99 46.96 -7.83
C ILE A 73 -26.45 45.62 -7.25
N GLN A 74 -27.77 45.43 -7.30
CA GLN A 74 -28.55 44.28 -6.87
C GLN A 74 -28.50 43.10 -7.84
N THR A 75 -28.70 41.89 -7.27
CA THR A 75 -29.41 40.71 -7.80
C THR A 75 -28.95 40.00 -9.09
N SER A 76 -28.81 38.67 -9.02
CA SER A 76 -28.92 37.70 -10.14
C SER A 76 -30.40 37.23 -10.28
N PRO A 77 -30.82 36.37 -11.25
CA PRO A 77 -30.20 35.87 -12.50
C PRO A 77 -31.15 35.95 -13.74
N MET A 78 -30.65 35.84 -14.99
CA MET A 78 -31.46 35.33 -16.11
C MET A 78 -30.63 34.84 -17.30
N PHE A 79 -31.06 33.72 -17.88
CA PHE A 79 -30.64 33.13 -19.16
C PHE A 79 -30.97 34.06 -20.34
N GLU A 80 -30.09 34.16 -21.34
CA GLU A 80 -30.40 33.82 -22.74
C GLU A 80 -29.15 33.79 -23.65
N PHE A 81 -29.20 32.84 -24.57
CA PHE A 81 -28.29 32.49 -25.66
C PHE A 81 -27.89 33.69 -26.55
N VAL A 82 -26.65 33.72 -27.05
CA VAL A 82 -26.26 33.83 -28.49
C VAL A 82 -24.74 33.57 -28.61
N GLY A 83 -24.32 32.73 -29.56
CA GLY A 83 -23.03 32.95 -30.24
C GLY A 83 -22.02 31.79 -30.25
N SER A 84 -22.34 30.76 -31.03
CA SER A 84 -21.43 30.01 -31.92
C SER A 84 -20.12 29.44 -31.38
N ILE A 85 -20.14 28.11 -31.26
CA ILE A 85 -19.01 27.20 -31.14
C ILE A 85 -18.20 27.21 -32.46
N PRO A 86 -16.88 27.43 -32.46
CA PRO A 86 -16.06 27.11 -33.63
C PRO A 86 -15.77 25.61 -33.65
N HIS A 87 -16.34 24.96 -34.66
CA HIS A 87 -15.97 23.65 -35.16
C HIS A 87 -14.62 23.75 -35.87
N ILE A 88 -13.71 22.80 -35.64
CA ILE A 88 -12.56 22.57 -36.51
C ILE A 88 -12.55 21.07 -36.83
N ASP A 89 -12.74 20.81 -38.12
CA ASP A 89 -12.84 19.52 -38.78
C ASP A 89 -11.48 18.82 -38.90
N SER A 90 -11.53 17.50 -38.92
CA SER A 90 -10.50 16.65 -39.54
C SER A 90 -10.53 16.83 -41.06
N ASP A 91 -9.37 16.84 -41.72
CA ASP A 91 -9.02 15.84 -42.74
C ASP A 91 -7.63 16.07 -43.37
N GLU A 92 -7.11 14.97 -43.91
CA GLU A 92 -5.85 14.72 -44.59
C GLU A 92 -5.66 15.56 -45.87
N GLU A 93 -4.42 15.94 -46.21
CA GLU A 93 -3.69 15.41 -47.37
C GLU A 93 -2.36 16.13 -47.62
N THR A 94 -1.50 15.35 -48.25
CA THR A 94 -0.17 15.59 -48.84
C THR A 94 0.01 16.90 -49.60
N ASP A 95 1.22 17.47 -49.51
CA ASP A 95 1.78 18.14 -50.69
C ASP A 95 3.29 17.93 -50.85
N ALA A 96 3.64 17.69 -52.10
CA ALA A 96 4.94 17.26 -52.59
C ALA A 96 5.90 18.43 -52.76
N THR A 97 7.19 18.17 -52.55
CA THR A 97 8.28 18.99 -53.11
C THR A 97 9.17 18.12 -53.99
N SER A 98 9.01 18.34 -55.29
CA SER A 98 9.92 18.05 -56.41
C SER A 98 11.16 18.95 -56.29
N GLU A 99 12.41 18.68 -56.68
CA GLU A 99 13.15 17.83 -57.65
C GLU A 99 14.67 17.92 -57.28
N PRO A 100 15.68 17.49 -58.08
CA PRO A 100 15.86 16.27 -58.90
C PRO A 100 17.21 15.59 -58.60
N ASP A 101 17.33 14.27 -58.75
CA ASP A 101 18.40 13.70 -59.60
C ASP A 101 18.14 12.20 -59.85
N GLY A 102 18.36 11.79 -61.08
CA GLY A 102 18.04 10.46 -61.57
C GLY A 102 18.98 9.38 -61.06
N ARG A 103 18.42 8.25 -60.63
CA ARG A 103 18.85 6.90 -61.03
C ARG A 103 17.92 5.84 -60.46
N ILE A 104 17.24 5.16 -61.38
CA ILE A 104 16.52 3.91 -61.15
C ILE A 104 17.55 2.83 -60.76
N ARG A 105 17.35 2.19 -59.60
CA ARG A 105 17.86 0.83 -59.34
C ARG A 105 16.86 0.05 -58.49
N ASN A 106 16.21 -0.91 -59.12
CA ASN A 106 15.59 -2.05 -58.44
C ASN A 106 16.71 -2.94 -57.87
N TYR A 107 16.58 -3.33 -56.61
CA TYR A 107 17.19 -4.56 -56.08
C TYR A 107 16.37 -5.07 -54.89
N ASP A 108 15.75 -6.21 -55.14
CA ASP A 108 15.44 -7.24 -54.16
C ASP A 108 16.74 -7.74 -53.51
N MET A 109 16.78 -7.87 -52.17
CA MET A 109 17.49 -8.91 -51.42
C MET A 109 17.53 -8.64 -49.90
N THR A 110 16.93 -9.55 -49.15
CA THR A 110 17.47 -10.21 -47.93
C THR A 110 18.41 -9.43 -46.99
N SER A 111 17.96 -9.24 -45.75
CA SER A 111 18.84 -9.05 -44.58
C SER A 111 18.08 -9.49 -43.32
N ARG A 112 18.30 -10.72 -42.86
CA ARG A 112 19.25 -11.08 -41.79
C ARG A 112 18.83 -10.54 -40.42
N ASP A 113 18.28 -11.47 -39.63
CA ASP A 113 18.64 -11.76 -38.25
C ASP A 113 19.39 -10.65 -37.50
N ALA A 114 18.62 -9.87 -36.76
CA ALA A 114 19.06 -9.32 -35.48
C ALA A 114 17.86 -9.36 -34.54
N ALA A 115 17.44 -10.58 -34.17
CA ALA A 115 16.65 -10.77 -32.97
C ALA A 115 17.54 -10.36 -31.80
N THR A 116 17.44 -9.09 -31.39
CA THR A 116 17.82 -8.65 -30.07
C THR A 116 17.06 -9.53 -29.08
N LYS A 117 17.73 -10.58 -28.58
CA LYS A 117 17.35 -11.24 -27.33
C LYS A 117 17.47 -10.17 -26.25
N GLN A 118 16.39 -9.43 -26.06
CA GLN A 118 16.17 -8.67 -24.86
C GLN A 118 16.04 -9.73 -23.76
N GLU A 119 17.11 -9.95 -23.00
CA GLU A 119 17.06 -10.76 -21.79
C GLU A 119 15.96 -10.14 -20.92
N VAL A 120 14.83 -10.82 -20.81
CA VAL A 120 13.72 -10.38 -19.97
C VAL A 120 14.20 -10.56 -18.53
N GLU A 121 14.66 -9.46 -17.93
CA GLU A 121 15.01 -9.41 -16.53
C GLU A 121 13.78 -9.81 -15.71
N LEU A 122 13.90 -10.91 -14.96
CA LEU A 122 12.78 -11.49 -14.23
C LEU A 122 12.49 -10.64 -12.98
N THR A 123 11.54 -9.71 -13.10
CA THR A 123 11.15 -8.86 -11.96
C THR A 123 10.14 -9.58 -11.06
N SER A 124 10.44 -9.67 -9.76
CA SER A 124 9.51 -10.21 -8.76
C SER A 124 8.27 -9.33 -8.67
N PRO A 125 7.05 -9.90 -8.81
CA PRO A 125 5.83 -9.16 -8.56
C PRO A 125 5.80 -8.65 -7.12
N LYS A 126 5.33 -7.42 -6.93
CA LYS A 126 5.23 -6.78 -5.61
C LYS A 126 3.87 -6.93 -4.95
N SER A 127 2.87 -7.33 -5.73
CA SER A 127 1.49 -7.54 -5.29
C SER A 127 0.80 -8.57 -6.18
N ILE A 128 -0.27 -9.16 -5.67
CA ILE A 128 -1.10 -10.10 -6.43
C ILE A 128 -1.73 -9.46 -7.66
N ALA A 129 -1.96 -8.14 -7.63
CA ALA A 129 -2.58 -7.40 -8.73
C ALA A 129 -1.68 -7.32 -9.98
N GLU A 130 -0.37 -7.53 -9.82
CA GLU A 130 0.58 -7.61 -10.94
C GLU A 130 0.54 -8.97 -11.66
N LEU A 131 -0.11 -9.97 -11.06
CA LEU A 131 -0.28 -11.29 -11.65
C LEU A 131 -1.63 -11.41 -12.38
N PRO A 132 -1.64 -11.77 -13.68
CA PRO A 132 -2.87 -12.09 -14.38
C PRO A 132 -3.64 -13.24 -13.72
N GLU A 133 -4.97 -13.15 -13.73
CA GLU A 133 -5.84 -14.17 -13.13
C GLU A 133 -5.59 -15.58 -13.67
N LYS A 134 -5.25 -15.72 -14.96
CA LYS A 134 -4.88 -17.00 -15.55
C LYS A 134 -3.72 -17.69 -14.81
N LEU A 135 -2.76 -16.90 -14.29
CA LEU A 135 -1.60 -17.44 -13.57
C LEU A 135 -2.00 -17.87 -12.17
N LEU A 136 -2.85 -17.09 -11.51
CA LEU A 136 -3.34 -17.37 -10.16
C LEU A 136 -4.24 -18.61 -10.12
N MET A 137 -4.92 -18.94 -11.22
CA MET A 137 -5.80 -20.11 -11.34
C MET A 137 -5.17 -21.28 -12.13
N SER A 138 -3.85 -21.26 -12.33
CA SER A 138 -3.14 -22.21 -13.20
C SER A 138 -2.78 -23.56 -12.58
N GLY A 139 -3.12 -23.80 -11.31
CA GLY A 139 -2.72 -25.03 -10.60
C GLY A 139 -1.39 -24.94 -9.85
N ILE A 140 -0.77 -23.76 -9.79
CA ILE A 140 0.38 -23.48 -8.90
C ILE A 140 -0.15 -22.83 -7.63
N GLN A 141 0.00 -23.48 -6.48
CA GLN A 141 -0.68 -23.07 -5.25
C GLN A 141 0.28 -23.00 -4.06
N LEU A 142 0.06 -22.02 -3.18
CA LEU A 142 0.73 -21.90 -1.88
C LEU A 142 -0.32 -22.01 -0.75
N PRO A 143 -0.72 -23.23 -0.38
CA PRO A 143 -1.78 -23.48 0.61
C PRO A 143 -1.44 -23.06 2.05
N GLY A 144 -0.19 -22.68 2.31
CA GLY A 144 0.28 -22.33 3.64
C GLY A 144 0.66 -23.53 4.52
N THR A 145 0.69 -24.74 3.94
CA THR A 145 1.24 -25.94 4.59
C THR A 145 2.75 -26.04 4.45
N CYS A 146 3.36 -26.96 5.19
CA CYS A 146 4.79 -27.20 5.16
C CYS A 146 5.14 -28.69 5.18
N ASP A 147 6.38 -28.98 4.79
CA ASP A 147 6.94 -30.31 4.93
C ASP A 147 7.46 -30.57 6.37
N LEU A 148 7.96 -31.78 6.65
CA LEU A 148 8.46 -32.16 7.99
C LEU A 148 9.67 -31.34 8.47
N LYS A 149 10.31 -30.56 7.58
CA LYS A 149 11.38 -29.60 7.95
C LYS A 149 10.86 -28.17 8.14
N GLY A 150 9.54 -27.96 8.04
CA GLY A 150 8.92 -26.65 8.15
C GLY A 150 9.08 -25.77 6.91
N ARG A 151 9.52 -26.33 5.77
CA ARG A 151 9.63 -25.58 4.51
C ARG A 151 8.24 -25.35 3.94
N PRO A 152 7.87 -24.13 3.51
CA PRO A 152 6.59 -23.89 2.88
C PRO A 152 6.42 -24.76 1.64
N LEU A 153 5.24 -25.34 1.48
CA LEU A 153 4.90 -26.27 0.41
C LEU A 153 4.26 -25.51 -0.75
N VAL A 154 4.89 -25.57 -1.93
CA VAL A 154 4.27 -25.17 -3.20
C VAL A 154 3.72 -26.42 -3.87
N ILE A 155 2.45 -26.38 -4.24
CA ILE A 155 1.82 -27.45 -5.02
C ILE A 155 1.85 -27.04 -6.49
N PHE A 156 2.30 -27.95 -7.34
CA PHE A 156 2.33 -27.78 -8.79
C PHE A 156 1.49 -28.87 -9.43
N ASP A 157 0.30 -28.52 -9.89
CA ASP A 157 -0.58 -29.43 -10.64
C ASP A 157 -0.21 -29.38 -12.13
N ALA A 158 0.50 -30.42 -12.59
CA ALA A 158 1.02 -30.49 -13.95
C ALA A 158 -0.10 -30.40 -15.01
N THR A 159 -1.23 -31.07 -14.75
CA THR A 159 -2.37 -31.10 -15.68
C THR A 159 -3.03 -29.72 -15.80
N ASN A 160 -3.20 -29.00 -14.70
CA ASN A 160 -3.79 -27.67 -14.73
C ASN A 160 -2.84 -26.62 -15.32
N VAL A 161 -1.54 -26.74 -15.07
CA VAL A 161 -0.52 -25.86 -15.67
C VAL A 161 -0.46 -26.06 -17.18
N ALA A 162 -0.51 -27.31 -17.65
CA ALA A 162 -0.56 -27.63 -19.07
C ALA A 162 -1.83 -27.05 -19.74
N LYS A 163 -3.01 -27.22 -19.12
CA LYS A 163 -4.27 -26.62 -19.60
C LYS A 163 -4.20 -25.09 -19.69
N ALA A 164 -3.56 -24.44 -18.72
CA ALA A 164 -3.37 -22.99 -18.72
C ALA A 164 -2.33 -22.51 -19.75
N SER A 165 -1.61 -23.43 -20.41
CA SER A 165 -0.59 -23.13 -21.42
C SER A 165 0.47 -22.15 -20.92
N LEU A 166 0.96 -22.37 -19.69
CA LEU A 166 1.97 -21.51 -19.09
C LEU A 166 3.38 -21.78 -19.64
N ASP A 167 4.19 -20.72 -19.71
CA ASP A 167 5.62 -20.81 -19.97
C ASP A 167 6.46 -20.76 -18.67
N SER A 168 7.77 -21.04 -18.74
CA SER A 168 8.64 -21.06 -17.57
C SER A 168 8.80 -19.70 -16.89
N HIS A 169 8.69 -18.58 -17.62
CA HIS A 169 8.79 -17.25 -17.05
C HIS A 169 7.52 -16.90 -16.25
N GLN A 170 6.35 -17.31 -16.74
CA GLN A 170 5.07 -17.16 -16.06
C GLN A 170 5.02 -17.97 -14.77
N ILE A 171 5.47 -19.23 -14.80
CA ILE A 171 5.63 -20.07 -13.59
C ILE A 171 6.59 -19.40 -12.61
N ALA A 172 7.76 -18.95 -13.08
CA ALA A 172 8.76 -18.29 -12.26
C ALA A 172 8.21 -17.01 -11.60
N SER A 173 7.42 -16.21 -12.32
CA SER A 173 6.76 -15.00 -11.78
C SER A 173 5.83 -15.31 -10.61
N VAL A 174 5.00 -16.36 -10.73
CA VAL A 174 4.13 -16.82 -9.63
C VAL A 174 4.96 -17.28 -8.43
N LEU A 175 6.01 -18.06 -8.66
CA LEU A 175 6.90 -18.54 -7.60
C LEU A 175 7.59 -17.39 -6.86
N LEU A 176 8.03 -16.35 -7.57
CA LEU A 176 8.63 -15.16 -6.96
C LEU A 176 7.64 -14.41 -6.08
N TYR A 177 6.39 -14.25 -6.54
CA TYR A 177 5.34 -13.67 -5.71
C TYR A 177 5.08 -14.52 -4.46
N TYR A 178 4.95 -15.84 -4.59
CA TYR A 178 4.78 -16.75 -3.45
C TYR A 178 5.97 -16.69 -2.49
N ALA A 179 7.19 -16.46 -2.98
CA ALA A 179 8.36 -16.28 -2.14
C ALA A 179 8.33 -15.01 -1.28
N SER A 180 7.47 -14.03 -1.61
CA SER A 180 7.32 -12.79 -0.85
C SER A 180 6.36 -12.89 0.35
N LEU A 181 5.53 -13.94 0.41
CA LEU A 181 4.45 -14.05 1.41
C LEU A 181 4.93 -14.60 2.75
N PRO A 182 5.64 -15.75 2.83
CA PRO A 182 6.05 -16.30 4.11
C PRO A 182 7.10 -15.42 4.81
N ARG A 183 7.08 -15.41 6.15
CA ARG A 183 8.12 -14.75 6.93
C ARG A 183 9.51 -15.31 6.57
N SER A 184 10.50 -14.42 6.48
CA SER A 184 11.90 -14.74 6.14
C SER A 184 12.50 -15.87 7.00
N GLU A 185 12.06 -15.99 8.26
CA GLU A 185 12.47 -17.05 9.18
C GLU A 185 12.13 -18.46 8.68
N LYS A 186 11.00 -18.63 7.99
CA LYS A 186 10.58 -19.91 7.39
C LYS A 186 11.36 -20.27 6.12
N LEU A 187 11.97 -19.27 5.49
CA LEU A 187 12.63 -19.44 4.18
C LEU A 187 14.09 -19.90 4.29
N LYS A 188 14.63 -20.09 5.50
CA LYS A 188 16.03 -20.52 5.73
C LYS A 188 16.38 -21.81 4.99
N ASP A 189 15.47 -22.78 5.01
CA ASP A 189 15.64 -24.08 4.34
C ASP A 189 15.04 -24.13 2.93
N GLY A 190 14.52 -23.00 2.44
CA GLY A 190 13.87 -22.87 1.15
C GLY A 190 12.45 -23.45 1.12
N PHE A 191 11.95 -23.71 -0.08
CA PHE A 191 10.63 -24.27 -0.33
C PHE A 191 10.70 -25.77 -0.59
N ALA A 192 9.59 -26.46 -0.30
CA ALA A 192 9.32 -27.79 -0.84
C ALA A 192 8.33 -27.65 -2.00
N VAL A 193 8.59 -28.31 -3.12
CA VAL A 193 7.68 -28.34 -4.27
C VAL A 193 7.11 -29.75 -4.40
N LEU A 194 5.78 -29.88 -4.35
CA LEU A 194 5.06 -31.12 -4.61
C LEU A 194 4.40 -31.05 -5.98
N VAL A 195 4.92 -31.83 -6.91
CA VAL A 195 4.40 -31.99 -8.27
C VAL A 195 3.33 -33.07 -8.26
N LEU A 196 2.13 -32.71 -8.66
CA LEU A 196 1.01 -33.61 -8.85
C LEU A 196 0.89 -33.93 -10.33
N SER A 197 1.07 -35.20 -10.68
CA SER A 197 0.97 -35.66 -12.07
C SER A 197 0.06 -36.88 -12.14
N ALA A 198 -1.07 -36.75 -12.83
CA ALA A 198 -1.97 -37.88 -13.09
C ALA A 198 -1.41 -38.81 -14.18
N GLU A 199 -0.68 -38.25 -15.15
CA GLU A 199 -0.01 -38.95 -16.24
C GLU A 199 1.47 -38.49 -16.32
N PRO A 200 2.39 -39.28 -16.89
CA PRO A 200 3.77 -38.87 -17.10
C PRO A 200 3.87 -37.84 -18.24
N GLU A 201 3.43 -36.61 -18.00
CA GLU A 201 3.71 -35.47 -18.88
C GLU A 201 5.11 -34.92 -18.57
N GLU A 202 6.14 -35.47 -19.23
CA GLU A 202 7.53 -34.98 -19.11
C GLU A 202 7.64 -33.47 -19.40
N THR A 203 6.76 -32.94 -20.25
CA THR A 203 6.73 -31.53 -20.66
C THR A 203 6.46 -30.56 -19.51
N ALA A 204 5.54 -30.88 -18.60
CA ALA A 204 5.20 -30.00 -17.47
C ALA A 204 6.34 -29.96 -16.44
N LEU A 205 7.01 -31.10 -16.22
CA LEU A 205 8.17 -31.18 -15.33
C LEU A 205 9.37 -30.43 -15.91
N ASP A 206 9.60 -30.50 -17.22
CA ASP A 206 10.63 -29.71 -17.91
C ASP A 206 10.36 -28.20 -17.83
N LEU A 207 9.10 -27.79 -17.93
CA LEU A 207 8.69 -26.39 -17.76
C LEU A 207 8.95 -25.91 -16.33
N LEU A 208 8.57 -26.70 -15.34
CA LEU A 208 8.86 -26.42 -13.93
C LEU A 208 10.38 -26.34 -13.71
N ASP A 209 11.16 -27.29 -14.21
CA ASP A 209 12.61 -27.31 -14.08
C ASP A 209 13.27 -26.03 -14.63
N LYS A 210 12.86 -25.59 -15.83
CA LYS A 210 13.28 -24.31 -16.39
C LYS A 210 12.87 -23.14 -15.49
N ALA A 211 11.64 -23.12 -14.99
CA ALA A 211 11.18 -22.07 -14.09
C ALA A 211 11.98 -22.02 -12.77
N LEU A 212 12.28 -23.18 -12.19
CA LEU A 212 13.11 -23.30 -10.99
C LEU A 212 14.53 -22.77 -11.21
N SER A 213 15.11 -23.00 -12.39
CA SER A 213 16.41 -22.43 -12.76
C SER A 213 16.38 -20.90 -12.86
N LEU A 214 15.26 -20.31 -13.29
CA LEU A 214 15.10 -18.85 -13.39
C LEU A 214 14.99 -18.17 -12.02
N VAL A 215 14.46 -18.86 -11.01
CA VAL A 215 14.24 -18.28 -9.67
C VAL A 215 15.33 -18.59 -8.66
N GLU A 216 16.33 -19.42 -9.00
CA GLU A 216 17.34 -19.94 -8.06
C GLU A 216 18.06 -18.84 -7.26
N VAL A 217 18.32 -17.68 -7.87
CA VAL A 217 19.00 -16.53 -7.23
C VAL A 217 18.11 -15.83 -6.18
N HIS A 218 16.79 -15.96 -6.30
CA HIS A 218 15.81 -15.26 -5.49
C HIS A 218 15.11 -16.16 -4.49
N MET A 219 14.97 -17.45 -4.81
CA MET A 219 14.19 -18.43 -4.07
C MET A 219 14.97 -19.74 -3.98
N LYS A 220 15.25 -20.17 -2.75
CA LYS A 220 15.89 -21.46 -2.48
C LYS A 220 14.85 -22.58 -2.57
N ILE A 221 15.15 -23.62 -3.35
CA ILE A 221 14.36 -24.87 -3.38
C ILE A 221 15.09 -25.92 -2.56
N GLY A 222 14.49 -26.33 -1.45
CA GLY A 222 15.07 -27.33 -0.56
C GLY A 222 14.72 -28.77 -0.96
N ARG A 223 13.58 -28.98 -1.62
CA ARG A 223 13.08 -30.32 -2.00
C ARG A 223 12.09 -30.25 -3.14
N VAL A 224 12.16 -31.21 -4.05
CA VAL A 224 11.12 -31.48 -5.06
C VAL A 224 10.63 -32.90 -4.88
N LEU A 225 9.32 -33.09 -4.80
CA LEU A 225 8.62 -34.37 -4.70
C LEU A 225 7.71 -34.51 -5.93
N LEU A 226 7.74 -35.67 -6.57
CA LEU A 226 6.84 -36.02 -7.67
C LEU A 226 5.86 -37.08 -7.16
N TRP A 227 4.59 -36.72 -7.03
CA TRP A 227 3.52 -37.65 -6.70
C TRP A 227 3.11 -38.43 -7.94
N GLN A 228 3.45 -39.72 -7.96
CA GLN A 228 3.13 -40.63 -9.06
C GLN A 228 2.67 -41.97 -8.47
N PRO A 229 1.40 -42.08 -8.05
CA PRO A 229 0.86 -43.29 -7.46
C PRO A 229 0.88 -44.43 -8.49
N THR A 230 1.79 -45.38 -8.32
CA THR A 230 1.97 -46.48 -9.27
C THR A 230 0.74 -47.38 -9.34
N SER A 231 0.26 -47.69 -10.56
CA SER A 231 -0.38 -48.98 -10.81
C SER A 231 0.68 -50.09 -10.69
N VAL A 232 0.25 -51.28 -10.29
CA VAL A 232 1.00 -52.35 -9.59
C VAL A 232 2.24 -52.93 -10.33
N THR A 233 2.66 -52.42 -11.48
CA THR A 233 3.59 -53.13 -12.39
C THR A 233 5.01 -52.58 -12.58
N ASP A 234 5.46 -51.49 -11.94
CA ASP A 234 6.82 -50.96 -12.20
C ASP A 234 7.62 -50.53 -10.95
N ARG A 235 7.71 -51.43 -9.96
CA ARG A 235 8.33 -51.16 -8.65
C ARG A 235 9.87 -51.08 -8.63
N LEU A 236 10.54 -50.93 -9.77
CA LEU A 236 12.01 -50.97 -9.86
C LEU A 236 12.66 -49.80 -10.61
N GLN A 237 11.92 -48.76 -10.98
CA GLN A 237 12.51 -47.57 -11.60
C GLN A 237 12.85 -46.52 -10.53
N GLN A 238 13.98 -45.83 -10.73
CA GLN A 238 14.66 -44.92 -9.80
C GLN A 238 13.74 -44.12 -8.85
N ARG A 239 14.04 -44.18 -7.54
CA ARG A 239 13.37 -43.36 -6.49
C ARG A 239 13.65 -41.87 -6.58
N TYR A 240 14.57 -41.45 -7.44
CA TYR A 240 14.86 -40.04 -7.67
C TYR A 240 15.34 -39.82 -9.11
N SER A 241 14.91 -38.72 -9.72
CA SER A 241 15.47 -38.16 -10.95
C SER A 241 16.16 -36.84 -10.64
N VAL A 242 17.11 -36.44 -11.49
CA VAL A 242 17.73 -35.10 -11.40
C VAL A 242 17.12 -34.25 -12.50
N LEU A 243 16.59 -33.10 -12.13
CA LEU A 243 16.04 -32.14 -13.09
C LEU A 243 17.20 -31.53 -13.90
N GLY A 244 17.13 -31.60 -15.23
CA GLY A 244 18.28 -31.39 -16.11
C GLY A 244 18.79 -29.94 -16.15
N THR A 245 17.90 -28.97 -15.96
CA THR A 245 18.17 -27.53 -16.08
C THR A 245 18.59 -26.94 -14.74
N SER A 246 17.83 -27.20 -13.68
CA SER A 246 18.09 -26.70 -12.33
C SER A 246 19.06 -27.56 -11.51
N GLY A 247 19.33 -28.79 -11.95
CA GLY A 247 20.18 -29.75 -11.21
C GLY A 247 19.58 -30.25 -9.89
N LEU A 248 18.31 -29.93 -9.63
CA LEU A 248 17.63 -30.30 -8.39
C LEU A 248 17.28 -31.79 -8.36
N LYS A 249 17.37 -32.40 -7.17
CA LYS A 249 16.92 -33.78 -6.96
C LYS A 249 15.39 -33.80 -6.81
N CYS A 250 14.73 -34.53 -7.70
CA CYS A 250 13.31 -34.81 -7.67
C CYS A 250 13.08 -36.22 -7.11
N HIS A 251 12.37 -36.33 -5.99
CA HIS A 251 12.07 -37.62 -5.36
C HIS A 251 10.71 -38.12 -5.84
N VAL A 252 10.69 -39.32 -6.43
CA VAL A 252 9.44 -39.95 -6.90
C VAL A 252 8.77 -40.61 -5.70
N VAL A 253 7.53 -40.22 -5.43
CA VAL A 253 6.70 -40.70 -4.34
C VAL A 253 5.57 -41.54 -4.91
N THR A 254 5.55 -42.82 -4.55
CA THR A 254 4.69 -43.84 -5.20
C THR A 254 3.43 -44.19 -4.43
N ASP A 255 3.36 -43.82 -3.16
CA ASP A 255 2.21 -44.06 -2.29
C ASP A 255 2.19 -43.07 -1.11
N GLU A 256 1.08 -43.05 -0.38
CA GLU A 256 0.87 -42.16 0.75
C GLU A 256 1.90 -42.39 1.87
N ARG A 257 2.32 -43.63 2.12
CA ARG A 257 3.29 -43.94 3.19
C ARG A 257 4.67 -43.38 2.86
N ASP A 258 5.03 -43.38 1.58
CA ASP A 258 6.24 -42.74 1.11
C ASP A 258 6.16 -41.21 1.22
N LEU A 259 5.01 -40.61 0.91
CA LEU A 259 4.79 -39.17 1.09
C LEU A 259 4.92 -38.74 2.55
N HIS A 260 4.42 -39.56 3.47
CA HIS A 260 4.47 -39.32 4.92
C HIS A 260 5.89 -39.30 5.51
N GLN A 261 6.91 -39.75 4.77
CA GLN A 261 8.32 -39.56 5.15
C GLN A 261 8.80 -38.12 4.93
N TYR A 262 8.03 -37.30 4.22
CA TYR A 262 8.38 -35.94 3.84
C TYR A 262 7.37 -34.89 4.28
N ILE A 263 6.07 -35.21 4.27
CA ILE A 263 4.97 -34.30 4.61
C ILE A 263 3.98 -35.05 5.52
N SER A 264 3.60 -34.48 6.67
CA SER A 264 2.62 -35.14 7.55
C SER A 264 1.22 -35.18 6.94
N GLU A 265 0.38 -36.11 7.40
CA GLU A 265 -0.99 -36.33 6.89
C GLU A 265 -1.84 -35.04 6.89
N ASP A 266 -1.75 -34.24 7.96
CA ASP A 266 -2.48 -32.98 8.10
C ASP A 266 -2.00 -31.87 7.14
N GLN A 267 -0.79 -32.00 6.60
CA GLN A 267 -0.16 -31.01 5.71
C GLN A 267 -0.22 -31.43 4.24
N ALA A 268 -0.45 -32.72 3.98
CA ALA A 268 -0.53 -33.28 2.64
C ALA A 268 -1.91 -32.98 1.99
N PRO A 269 -1.94 -32.68 0.68
CA PRO A 269 -3.17 -32.56 -0.10
C PRO A 269 -4.07 -33.80 -0.05
N VAL A 270 -5.40 -33.60 -0.10
CA VAL A 270 -6.39 -34.69 -0.13
C VAL A 270 -6.22 -35.66 -1.30
N ASN A 271 -5.74 -35.19 -2.45
CA ASN A 271 -5.47 -36.02 -3.63
C ASN A 271 -4.24 -36.94 -3.46
N CYS A 272 -3.47 -36.76 -2.39
CA CYS A 272 -2.35 -37.61 -2.01
C CYS A 272 -2.58 -38.34 -0.68
N GLY A 273 -3.84 -38.51 -0.26
CA GLY A 273 -4.21 -39.21 0.98
C GLY A 273 -4.08 -38.37 2.26
N GLY A 274 -3.86 -37.07 2.14
CA GLY A 274 -3.82 -36.15 3.28
C GLY A 274 -5.17 -35.51 3.62
N ARG A 275 -5.13 -34.48 4.45
CA ARG A 275 -6.33 -33.76 4.94
C ARG A 275 -6.45 -32.32 4.45
N LEU A 276 -5.45 -31.82 3.72
CA LEU A 276 -5.46 -30.45 3.24
C LEU A 276 -6.48 -30.26 2.11
N SER A 277 -7.47 -29.42 2.39
CA SER A 277 -8.36 -28.82 1.39
C SER A 277 -7.96 -27.35 1.23
N HIS A 278 -7.53 -26.98 0.02
CA HIS A 278 -7.13 -25.62 -0.31
C HIS A 278 -8.11 -25.00 -1.30
N ASP A 279 -8.68 -23.85 -0.96
CA ASP A 279 -9.53 -23.08 -1.87
C ASP A 279 -8.71 -21.97 -2.52
N GLN A 280 -8.35 -22.17 -3.80
CA GLN A 280 -7.53 -21.22 -4.53
C GLN A 280 -8.27 -19.91 -4.81
N LEU A 281 -9.59 -19.94 -5.01
CA LEU A 281 -10.35 -18.72 -5.31
C LEU A 281 -10.40 -17.82 -4.07
N GLU A 282 -10.75 -18.39 -2.92
CA GLU A 282 -10.77 -17.64 -1.66
C GLU A 282 -9.38 -17.10 -1.29
N TRP A 283 -8.32 -17.88 -1.56
CA TRP A 283 -6.95 -17.42 -1.37
C TRP A 283 -6.60 -16.21 -2.24
N VAL A 284 -6.96 -16.24 -3.52
CA VAL A 284 -6.70 -15.13 -4.45
C VAL A 284 -7.48 -13.89 -4.04
N GLU A 285 -8.78 -14.03 -3.74
CA GLU A 285 -9.62 -12.91 -3.35
C GLU A 285 -9.21 -12.32 -1.99
N PHE A 286 -8.74 -13.15 -1.06
CA PHE A 286 -8.15 -12.69 0.20
C PHE A 286 -6.95 -11.76 -0.05
N TYR A 287 -5.98 -12.20 -0.86
CA TYR A 287 -4.79 -11.37 -1.12
C TYR A 287 -5.10 -10.12 -1.94
N LYS A 288 -6.03 -10.21 -2.90
CA LYS A 288 -6.50 -9.05 -3.67
C LYS A 288 -7.16 -7.99 -2.78
N GLU A 289 -7.71 -8.38 -1.64
CA GLU A 289 -8.33 -7.45 -0.69
C GLU A 289 -7.35 -6.97 0.39
N VAL A 290 -6.55 -7.87 0.98
CA VAL A 290 -5.68 -7.52 2.13
C VAL A 290 -4.52 -6.62 1.73
N GLU A 291 -3.91 -6.83 0.56
CA GLU A 291 -2.75 -6.06 0.10
C GLU A 291 -3.06 -4.57 -0.13
N PRO A 292 -4.08 -4.20 -0.94
CA PRO A 292 -4.44 -2.79 -1.10
C PRO A 292 -4.95 -2.19 0.21
N PHE A 293 -5.65 -2.95 1.06
CA PHE A 293 -6.09 -2.46 2.36
C PHE A 293 -4.91 -2.12 3.28
N LEU A 294 -3.90 -2.99 3.36
CA LEU A 294 -2.66 -2.74 4.09
C LEU A 294 -1.91 -1.54 3.51
N ALA A 295 -1.83 -1.41 2.19
CA ALA A 295 -1.19 -0.27 1.54
C ALA A 295 -1.89 1.06 1.89
N GLN A 296 -3.23 1.08 1.88
CA GLN A 296 -4.02 2.25 2.28
C GLN A 296 -3.81 2.60 3.76
N CYS A 297 -3.82 1.60 4.65
CA CYS A 297 -3.54 1.81 6.07
C CYS A 297 -2.14 2.40 6.30
N HIS A 298 -1.12 1.86 5.61
CA HIS A 298 0.25 2.36 5.69
C HIS A 298 0.37 3.80 5.17
N MET A 299 -0.24 4.10 4.03
CA MET A 299 -0.26 5.44 3.45
C MET A 299 -0.88 6.45 4.42
N CYS A 300 -2.09 6.16 4.93
CA CYS A 300 -2.81 7.04 5.84
C CYS A 300 -2.04 7.19 7.18
N GLY A 301 -1.57 6.08 7.75
CA GLY A 301 -0.80 6.10 8.99
C GLY A 301 0.50 6.89 8.87
N ARG A 302 1.25 6.75 7.78
CA ARG A 302 2.46 7.54 7.54
C ARG A 302 2.18 9.04 7.41
N ARG A 303 1.07 9.43 6.77
CA ARG A 303 0.63 10.84 6.71
C ARG A 303 0.32 11.39 8.11
N LEU A 304 -0.38 10.62 8.95
CA LEU A 304 -0.66 11.01 10.35
C LEU A 304 0.64 11.14 11.16
N VAL A 305 1.56 10.18 11.04
CA VAL A 305 2.89 10.21 11.67
C VAL A 305 3.67 11.46 11.27
N ALA A 306 3.67 11.82 9.98
CA ALA A 306 4.38 13.00 9.49
C ALA A 306 3.88 14.28 10.16
N ILE A 307 2.56 14.45 10.25
CA ILE A 307 1.94 15.61 10.88
C ILE A 307 2.17 15.61 12.39
N MET A 308 2.03 14.46 13.05
CA MET A 308 2.33 14.34 14.48
C MET A 308 3.79 14.66 14.78
N SER A 309 4.72 14.26 13.91
CA SER A 309 6.14 14.57 14.05
C SER A 309 6.40 16.08 13.89
N GLU A 310 5.74 16.73 12.93
CA GLU A 310 5.80 18.18 12.76
C GLU A 310 5.27 18.91 14.01
N LEU A 311 4.11 18.48 14.53
CA LEU A 311 3.51 19.04 15.75
C LEU A 311 4.43 18.88 16.97
N ARG A 312 5.06 17.71 17.12
CA ARG A 312 6.01 17.42 18.22
C ARG A 312 7.27 18.27 18.14
N SER A 313 7.83 18.47 16.94
CA SER A 313 9.10 19.20 16.77
C SER A 313 9.08 20.63 17.31
N MET A 314 7.89 21.18 17.54
CA MET A 314 7.67 22.55 17.99
C MET A 314 7.54 22.68 19.51
N GLU A 315 7.42 21.58 20.28
CA GLU A 315 7.40 21.62 21.76
C GLU A 315 8.69 22.20 22.36
N GLY A 316 9.81 22.13 21.63
CA GLY A 316 11.11 22.67 22.08
C GLY A 316 11.32 24.16 21.79
N GLN A 317 10.38 24.84 21.12
CA GLN A 317 10.52 26.26 20.80
C GLN A 317 10.03 27.11 21.98
N SER A 318 10.89 28.01 22.44
CA SER A 318 10.63 28.90 23.59
C SER A 318 9.51 29.92 23.35
N GLN A 319 9.11 30.16 22.09
CA GLN A 319 7.98 30.99 21.69
C GLN A 319 7.28 30.37 20.47
N VAL A 320 6.00 30.02 20.60
CA VAL A 320 5.15 29.57 19.48
C VAL A 320 4.38 30.77 18.93
N THR A 321 4.54 31.08 17.64
CA THR A 321 3.83 32.19 17.01
C THR A 321 2.41 31.82 16.59
N ARG A 322 1.53 32.83 16.47
CA ARG A 322 0.15 32.63 15.98
C ARG A 322 0.09 32.05 14.57
N ARG A 323 0.97 32.50 13.67
CA ARG A 323 1.05 32.00 12.28
C ARG A 323 1.36 30.50 12.27
N GLN A 324 2.31 30.07 13.08
CA GLN A 324 2.67 28.67 13.27
C GLN A 324 1.49 27.84 13.78
N LEU A 325 0.75 28.31 14.79
CA LEU A 325 -0.42 27.60 15.32
C LEU A 325 -1.54 27.42 14.28
N HIS A 326 -1.82 28.46 13.49
CA HIS A 326 -2.79 28.39 12.39
C HIS A 326 -2.35 27.44 11.29
N HIS A 327 -1.06 27.45 10.95
CA HIS A 327 -0.50 26.52 9.98
C HIS A 327 -0.68 25.07 10.45
N GLN A 328 -0.32 24.78 11.71
CA GLN A 328 -0.53 23.47 12.33
C GLN A 328 -1.99 23.03 12.32
N HIS A 329 -2.91 23.90 12.75
CA HIS A 329 -4.32 23.57 12.78
C HIS A 329 -4.83 23.23 11.38
N ARG A 330 -4.47 24.05 10.37
CA ARG A 330 -4.83 23.75 8.98
C ARG A 330 -4.20 22.46 8.47
N ALA A 331 -2.94 22.19 8.76
CA ALA A 331 -2.26 20.96 8.35
C ALA A 331 -2.96 19.73 8.94
N LEU A 332 -3.26 19.77 10.25
CA LEU A 332 -3.98 18.72 10.95
C LEU A 332 -5.39 18.51 10.37
N THR A 333 -6.18 19.58 10.23
CA THR A 333 -7.52 19.52 9.66
C THR A 333 -7.51 18.99 8.22
N ARG A 334 -6.53 19.35 7.40
CA ARG A 334 -6.42 18.83 6.02
C ARG A 334 -6.19 17.33 6.00
N ALA A 335 -5.30 16.81 6.85
CA ALA A 335 -5.04 15.38 6.87
C ALA A 335 -6.15 14.55 7.50
N LEU A 336 -6.85 15.10 8.51
CA LEU A 336 -8.04 14.46 9.06
C LEU A 336 -9.17 14.41 8.03
N ASN A 337 -9.32 15.44 7.19
CA ASN A 337 -10.30 15.48 6.10
C ASN A 337 -9.80 14.86 4.78
N ASP A 338 -8.65 14.18 4.80
CA ASP A 338 -8.12 13.50 3.63
C ASP A 338 -9.12 12.44 3.14
N PRO A 339 -9.49 12.43 1.86
CA PRO A 339 -10.54 11.55 1.36
C PRO A 339 -10.17 10.07 1.49
N ASP A 340 -8.88 9.71 1.40
CA ASP A 340 -8.43 8.32 1.55
C ASP A 340 -8.53 7.88 3.01
N LEU A 341 -8.13 8.73 3.96
CA LEU A 341 -8.30 8.43 5.39
C LEU A 341 -9.78 8.30 5.76
N GLN A 342 -10.61 9.21 5.25
CA GLN A 342 -12.05 9.19 5.51
C GLN A 342 -12.72 7.96 4.90
N ARG A 343 -12.32 7.54 3.68
CA ARG A 343 -12.79 6.28 3.08
C ARG A 343 -12.33 5.07 3.89
N LEU A 344 -11.05 5.01 4.25
CA LEU A 344 -10.48 3.92 5.05
C LEU A 344 -11.26 3.73 6.36
N ARG A 345 -11.58 4.81 7.08
CA ARG A 345 -12.31 4.73 8.35
C ARG A 345 -13.78 4.32 8.19
N ARG A 346 -14.42 4.72 7.08
CA ARG A 346 -15.80 4.32 6.79
C ARG A 346 -15.90 2.84 6.42
N GLU A 347 -15.03 2.37 5.53
CA GLU A 347 -15.14 1.04 4.90
C GLU A 347 -14.28 -0.03 5.60
N GLY A 348 -13.29 0.38 6.40
CA GLY A 348 -12.26 -0.53 6.89
C GLY A 348 -12.77 -1.64 7.79
N LYS A 349 -13.84 -1.41 8.57
CA LYS A 349 -14.47 -2.47 9.37
C LYS A 349 -15.11 -3.52 8.49
N ASP A 350 -15.83 -3.12 7.45
CA ASP A 350 -16.46 -4.03 6.50
C ASP A 350 -15.41 -4.83 5.73
N THR A 351 -14.30 -4.19 5.34
CA THR A 351 -13.15 -4.87 4.72
C THR A 351 -12.54 -5.91 5.66
N LEU A 352 -12.37 -5.61 6.95
CA LEU A 352 -11.88 -6.58 7.93
C LEU A 352 -12.84 -7.77 8.09
N THR A 353 -14.16 -7.53 8.14
CA THR A 353 -15.15 -8.61 8.19
C THR A 353 -15.07 -9.50 6.96
N ARG A 354 -14.97 -8.93 5.75
CA ARG A 354 -14.79 -9.71 4.52
C ARG A 354 -13.48 -10.51 4.50
N LEU A 355 -12.39 -9.97 5.05
CA LEU A 355 -11.13 -10.70 5.20
C LEU A 355 -11.26 -11.87 6.19
N GLU A 356 -11.96 -11.67 7.30
CA GLU A 356 -12.23 -12.71 8.30
C GLU A 356 -13.11 -13.83 7.72
N GLU A 357 -14.14 -13.49 6.95
CA GLU A 357 -15.00 -14.46 6.25
C GLU A 357 -14.21 -15.32 5.27
N ARG A 358 -13.34 -14.71 4.45
CA ARG A 358 -12.47 -15.48 3.52
C ARG A 358 -11.45 -16.34 4.24
N ALA A 359 -10.86 -15.83 5.33
CA ALA A 359 -9.86 -16.57 6.10
C ALA A 359 -10.42 -17.87 6.72
N GLN A 360 -11.73 -17.99 6.93
CA GLN A 360 -12.37 -19.24 7.40
C GLN A 360 -12.19 -20.40 6.43
N TRP A 361 -12.06 -20.12 5.13
CA TRP A 361 -11.81 -21.12 4.09
C TRP A 361 -10.33 -21.50 3.96
N LEU A 362 -9.45 -20.81 4.69
CA LEU A 362 -7.99 -20.97 4.62
C LEU A 362 -7.35 -21.25 5.99
N PRO A 363 -7.91 -22.16 6.81
CA PRO A 363 -7.55 -22.29 8.23
C PRO A 363 -6.11 -22.79 8.47
N THR A 364 -5.53 -23.48 7.49
CA THR A 364 -4.15 -24.02 7.56
C THR A 364 -3.09 -22.97 7.24
N SER A 365 -3.46 -21.86 6.61
CA SER A 365 -2.51 -20.85 6.15
C SER A 365 -2.14 -19.87 7.26
N GLU A 366 -0.95 -20.05 7.82
CA GLU A 366 -0.42 -19.11 8.81
C GLU A 366 -0.25 -17.70 8.23
N ASP A 367 0.16 -17.60 6.95
CA ASP A 367 0.42 -16.31 6.30
C ASP A 367 -0.88 -15.50 6.12
N VAL A 368 -2.00 -16.17 5.83
CA VAL A 368 -3.34 -15.55 5.80
C VAL A 368 -3.70 -15.04 7.19
N ARG A 369 -3.59 -15.88 8.24
CA ARG A 369 -3.90 -15.49 9.62
C ARG A 369 -3.09 -14.28 10.08
N LEU A 370 -1.78 -14.28 9.84
CA LEU A 370 -0.88 -13.20 10.23
C LEU A 370 -1.17 -11.91 9.44
N SER A 371 -1.52 -12.03 8.16
CA SER A 371 -1.90 -10.88 7.33
C SER A 371 -3.18 -10.25 7.84
N SER A 372 -4.17 -11.04 8.24
CA SER A 372 -5.40 -10.56 8.89
C SER A 372 -5.12 -9.86 10.22
N GLU A 373 -4.32 -10.48 11.11
CA GLU A 373 -3.92 -9.87 12.39
C GLU A 373 -3.19 -8.54 12.19
N ARG A 374 -2.27 -8.49 11.22
CA ARG A 374 -1.54 -7.27 10.85
C ARG A 374 -2.48 -6.19 10.30
N ALA A 375 -3.39 -6.56 9.41
CA ALA A 375 -4.38 -5.65 8.84
C ALA A 375 -5.29 -5.05 9.92
N GLN A 376 -5.81 -5.89 10.80
CA GLN A 376 -6.65 -5.49 11.92
C GLN A 376 -5.90 -4.54 12.87
N ARG A 377 -4.70 -4.94 13.33
CA ARG A 377 -3.89 -4.12 14.23
C ARG A 377 -3.57 -2.76 13.62
N LEU A 378 -3.13 -2.73 12.36
CA LEU A 378 -2.74 -1.49 11.71
C LEU A 378 -3.94 -0.56 11.50
N PHE A 379 -5.08 -1.08 11.05
CA PHE A 379 -6.30 -0.30 10.88
C PHE A 379 -6.77 0.31 12.21
N ILE A 380 -6.82 -0.49 13.28
CA ILE A 380 -7.26 -0.03 14.61
C ILE A 380 -6.38 1.13 15.10
N GLU A 381 -5.06 1.05 14.93
CA GLU A 381 -4.18 2.12 15.38
C GLU A 381 -4.27 3.38 14.51
N VAL A 382 -4.47 3.24 13.19
CA VAL A 382 -4.71 4.39 12.30
C VAL A 382 -6.02 5.09 12.64
N ASP A 383 -7.12 4.34 12.81
CA ASP A 383 -8.43 4.90 13.17
C ASP A 383 -8.42 5.54 14.56
N ARG A 384 -7.78 4.88 15.54
CA ARG A 384 -7.58 5.45 16.88
C ARG A 384 -6.80 6.75 16.82
N ALA A 385 -5.70 6.78 16.06
CA ALA A 385 -4.88 7.98 15.94
C ALA A 385 -5.65 9.14 15.30
N ALA A 386 -6.37 8.87 14.21
CA ALA A 386 -7.23 9.86 13.58
C ALA A 386 -8.30 10.39 14.56
N HIS A 387 -9.01 9.50 15.26
CA HIS A 387 -10.05 9.87 16.22
C HIS A 387 -9.53 10.76 17.36
N ARG A 388 -8.36 10.42 17.93
CA ARG A 388 -7.75 11.24 18.99
C ARG A 388 -7.30 12.60 18.47
N LEU A 389 -6.69 12.65 17.28
CA LEU A 389 -6.31 13.90 16.65
C LEU A 389 -7.52 14.80 16.34
N GLU A 390 -8.67 14.23 15.97
CA GLU A 390 -9.94 14.95 15.82
C GLU A 390 -10.40 15.57 17.15
N GLN A 391 -10.37 14.80 18.24
CA GLN A 391 -10.72 15.29 19.58
C GLN A 391 -9.81 16.44 20.02
N LEU A 392 -8.50 16.32 19.78
CA LEU A 392 -7.54 17.38 20.10
C LEU A 392 -7.74 18.64 19.25
N ALA A 393 -8.02 18.46 17.95
CA ALA A 393 -8.30 19.58 17.04
C ALA A 393 -9.57 20.33 17.45
N GLU A 394 -10.63 19.60 17.82
CA GLU A 394 -11.89 20.18 18.29
C GLU A 394 -11.73 20.85 19.66
N GLY A 395 -11.08 20.19 20.62
CA GLY A 395 -10.82 20.78 21.94
C GLY A 395 -9.99 22.06 21.87
N ARG A 396 -8.98 22.12 20.99
CA ARG A 396 -8.23 23.36 20.72
C ARG A 396 -9.13 24.45 20.12
N ARG A 397 -10.05 24.09 19.21
CA ARG A 397 -11.01 25.03 18.60
C ARG A 397 -11.99 25.58 19.62
N GLU A 398 -12.47 24.76 20.55
CA GLU A 398 -13.36 25.18 21.64
C GLU A 398 -12.66 26.12 22.61
N ARG A 399 -11.44 25.79 23.09
CA ARG A 399 -10.64 26.69 23.94
C ARG A 399 -10.39 28.05 23.30
N LEU A 400 -10.12 28.09 21.99
CA LEU A 400 -9.97 29.35 21.25
C LEU A 400 -11.26 30.17 21.21
N ARG A 401 -12.43 29.52 21.09
CA ARG A 401 -13.74 30.19 21.13
C ARG A 401 -14.03 30.76 22.52
N ASP A 402 -13.74 30.01 23.58
CA ASP A 402 -13.93 30.47 24.96
C ASP A 402 -13.05 31.68 25.30
N LEU A 403 -11.77 31.65 24.91
CA LEU A 403 -10.87 32.79 25.10
C LEU A 403 -11.36 34.04 24.37
N ALA A 404 -11.89 33.90 23.16
CA ALA A 404 -12.48 35.02 22.42
C ALA A 404 -13.72 35.57 23.14
N ARG A 405 -14.57 34.71 23.73
CA ARG A 405 -15.75 35.12 24.50
C ARG A 405 -15.37 35.84 25.79
N VAL A 406 -14.41 35.32 26.56
CA VAL A 406 -13.94 35.96 27.80
C VAL A 406 -13.42 37.36 27.52
N ARG A 407 -12.63 37.53 26.46
CA ARG A 407 -12.09 38.84 26.08
C ARG A 407 -13.15 39.84 25.64
N ALA A 408 -14.17 39.39 24.90
CA ALA A 408 -15.30 40.25 24.56
C ALA A 408 -16.01 40.78 25.82
N LEU A 409 -16.18 39.93 26.85
CA LEU A 409 -16.75 40.34 28.13
C LEU A 409 -15.80 41.28 28.92
N GLU A 410 -14.50 41.03 28.90
CA GLU A 410 -13.50 41.93 29.49
C GLU A 410 -13.50 43.31 28.83
N ASP A 411 -13.62 43.38 27.49
CA ASP A 411 -13.71 44.64 26.75
C ASP A 411 -15.03 45.39 27.06
N GLU A 412 -16.16 44.68 27.13
CA GLU A 412 -17.44 45.25 27.53
C GLU A 412 -17.40 45.79 28.97
N THR A 413 -16.82 45.06 29.92
CA THR A 413 -16.73 45.49 31.33
C THR A 413 -15.72 46.62 31.53
N ALA A 414 -14.64 46.69 30.75
CA ALA A 414 -13.69 47.80 30.77
C ALA A 414 -14.30 49.12 30.25
N GLN A 415 -15.29 49.04 29.35
CA GLN A 415 -15.97 50.21 28.81
C GLN A 415 -16.93 50.89 29.81
N TYR A 416 -17.26 50.21 30.91
CA TYR A 416 -18.01 50.76 32.04
C TYR A 416 -17.12 50.78 33.29
N PRO A 417 -16.14 51.70 33.40
CA PRO A 417 -15.44 51.90 34.65
C PRO A 417 -16.50 52.17 35.72
N CYS A 418 -16.50 51.35 36.77
CA CYS A 418 -17.39 51.50 37.90
C CYS A 418 -17.16 52.87 38.57
N HIS A 419 -17.85 53.90 38.07
CA HIS A 419 -18.11 55.13 38.79
C HIS A 419 -19.21 54.84 39.82
N TRP A 420 -18.86 54.05 40.83
CA TRP A 420 -19.63 53.97 42.07
C TRP A 420 -18.77 54.61 43.16
N TYR A 421 -19.14 55.86 43.48
CA TYR A 421 -18.64 56.67 44.59
C TYR A 421 -18.95 56.03 45.95
#